data_AF-A0A0P9TKA3-F1
#
_entry.id   AF-A0A0P9TKA3-F1
#
_cell.length_a   1.000
_cell.length_b   1.000
_cell.length_c   1.000
_cell.angle_alpha   90.00
_cell.angle_beta   90.00
_cell.angle_gamma   90.00
#
_symmetry.space_group_name_H-M   'P 1'
#
loop_
_entity.id
_entity.type
_entity.pdbx_description
1 polymer ?
#
loop_
_entity_poly.entity_id
_entity_poly.type
_entity_poly.pdbx_seq_one_letter_code
_entity_poly.pdbx_strand_id
1 'polypeptide(L)'
;MLFQQQPDIVWGLIASLFIANIMLVILNIPMIRIFTRILAVPNWALVPVIAIITGIGVYAVHATTFDLFLMVGIGIFGYILRKLDFPLSPILLGFILGGLMEQNLRRALSISNGELGILWASPITLGVWVVTVFMLLFPLIRIWRKRAKQQAAATHG
;
A
#
# COMPACT_ATOMS: atom_id res chain seq x y z
N MET A 1 -22.52 -3.42 26.47
CA MET A 1 -22.75 -2.61 27.69
C MET A 1 -22.78 -1.09 27.42
N LEU A 2 -21.94 -0.51 26.54
CA LEU A 2 -22.03 0.94 26.19
C LEU A 2 -23.31 1.37 25.44
N PHE A 3 -23.80 0.54 24.51
CA PHE A 3 -25.03 0.81 23.73
C PHE A 3 -26.32 0.87 24.56
N GLN A 4 -26.32 0.32 25.78
CA GLN A 4 -27.47 0.31 26.70
C GLN A 4 -27.38 1.38 27.79
N GLN A 5 -26.18 1.90 28.10
CA GLN A 5 -25.97 2.84 29.20
C GLN A 5 -25.92 4.31 28.74
N GLN A 6 -25.53 4.60 27.49
CA GLN A 6 -25.44 5.96 26.94
C GLN A 6 -25.91 6.00 25.46
N PRO A 7 -27.20 5.72 25.19
CA PRO A 7 -27.74 5.68 23.83
C PRO A 7 -27.59 7.01 23.08
N ASP A 8 -27.69 8.15 23.77
CA ASP A 8 -27.57 9.48 23.14
C ASP A 8 -26.18 9.72 22.52
N ILE A 9 -25.12 9.25 23.18
CA ILE A 9 -23.75 9.40 22.67
C ILE A 9 -23.55 8.51 21.44
N VAL A 10 -24.05 7.28 21.48
CA VAL A 10 -23.94 6.34 20.35
C VAL A 10 -24.70 6.87 19.12
N TRP A 11 -25.94 7.32 19.30
CA TRP A 11 -26.73 7.88 18.21
C TRP A 11 -26.14 9.19 17.69
N GLY A 12 -25.58 10.03 18.57
CA GLY A 12 -24.82 11.22 18.16
C GLY A 12 -23.57 10.88 17.34
N LEU A 13 -22.83 9.82 17.72
CA LEU A 13 -21.63 9.37 17.00
C LEU A 13 -21.99 8.78 15.63
N ILE A 14 -23.04 7.96 15.55
CA ILE A 14 -23.53 7.41 14.27
C ILE A 14 -24.05 8.54 13.37
N ALA A 15 -24.85 9.47 13.91
CA ALA A 15 -25.39 10.59 13.15
C ALA A 15 -24.27 11.53 12.65
N SER A 16 -23.29 11.85 13.50
CA SER A 16 -22.14 12.67 13.11
C SER A 16 -21.25 11.98 12.08
N LEU A 17 -21.03 10.65 12.17
CA LEU A 17 -20.28 9.91 11.15
C LEU A 17 -21.02 9.92 9.81
N PHE A 18 -22.34 9.81 9.83
CA PHE A 18 -23.17 9.89 8.63
C PHE A 18 -23.12 11.29 8.00
N ILE A 19 -23.33 12.34 8.80
CA ILE A 19 -23.23 13.74 8.36
C ILE A 19 -21.81 14.05 7.86
N ALA A 20 -20.76 13.57 8.55
CA ALA A 20 -19.38 13.75 8.15
C ALA A 20 -19.08 13.09 6.80
N ASN A 21 -19.57 11.88 6.54
CA ASN A 21 -19.41 11.22 5.24
C ASN A 21 -20.14 11.99 4.13
N ILE A 22 -21.36 12.47 4.38
CA ILE A 22 -22.08 13.30 3.41
C ILE A 22 -21.29 14.58 3.11
N MET A 23 -20.82 15.29 4.14
CA MET A 23 -19.99 16.48 3.97
C MET A 23 -18.67 16.16 3.25
N LEU A 24 -18.04 15.03 3.54
CA LEU A 24 -16.82 14.57 2.89
C LEU A 24 -17.04 14.35 1.39
N VAL A 25 -18.18 13.78 0.99
CA VAL A 25 -18.55 13.63 -0.43
C VAL A 25 -18.79 14.99 -1.08
N ILE A 26 -19.57 15.86 -0.42
CA ILE A 26 -19.85 17.23 -0.91
C ILE A 26 -18.55 18.02 -1.10
N LEU A 27 -17.55 17.83 -0.24
CA LEU A 27 -16.25 18.49 -0.33
C LEU A 27 -15.31 17.82 -1.35
N ASN A 28 -15.33 16.48 -1.45
CA ASN A 28 -14.47 15.76 -2.41
C ASN A 28 -14.86 16.03 -3.87
N ILE A 29 -16.15 16.15 -4.18
CA ILE A 29 -16.63 16.41 -5.55
C ILE A 29 -16.05 17.71 -6.16
N PRO A 30 -16.03 18.88 -5.49
CA PRO A 30 -15.36 20.07 -6.01
C PRO A 30 -13.84 19.93 -5.95
N MET A 31 -13.27 19.31 -4.90
CA MET A 31 -11.81 19.13 -4.79
C MET A 31 -11.24 18.25 -5.90
N ILE A 32 -11.94 17.20 -6.35
CA ILE A 32 -11.46 16.34 -7.44
C ILE A 32 -11.28 17.12 -8.74
N ARG A 33 -12.08 18.17 -8.97
CA ARG A 33 -11.93 19.06 -10.14
C ARG A 33 -10.65 19.89 -10.05
N ILE A 34 -10.25 20.30 -8.85
CA ILE A 34 -8.99 21.01 -8.61
C ILE A 34 -7.81 20.06 -8.80
N PHE A 35 -7.87 18.88 -8.18
CA PHE A 35 -6.81 17.87 -8.28
C PHE A 35 -6.58 17.41 -9.72
N THR A 36 -7.65 17.08 -10.46
CA THR A 36 -7.52 16.67 -11.87
C THR A 36 -6.90 17.76 -12.74
N ARG A 37 -7.15 19.05 -12.43
CA ARG A 37 -6.53 20.17 -13.14
C ARG A 37 -5.03 20.29 -12.86
N ILE A 38 -4.58 19.94 -11.65
CA ILE A 38 -3.15 19.84 -11.31
C ILE A 38 -2.51 18.67 -12.07
N LEU A 39 -3.19 17.52 -12.16
CA LEU A 39 -2.69 16.37 -12.94
C LEU A 39 -2.65 16.63 -14.46
N ALA A 40 -3.45 17.59 -14.95
CA ALA A 40 -3.45 18.00 -16.36
C ALA A 40 -2.28 18.93 -16.73
N VAL A 41 -1.49 19.41 -15.75
CA VAL A 41 -0.27 20.17 -16.00
C VAL A 41 0.73 19.25 -16.71
N PRO A 42 1.38 19.71 -17.80
CA PRO A 42 2.21 18.84 -18.59
C PRO A 42 3.43 18.33 -17.80
N ASN A 43 3.80 17.06 -18.04
CA ASN A 43 4.83 16.35 -17.27
C ASN A 43 6.18 17.06 -17.18
N TRP A 44 6.56 17.83 -18.20
CA TRP A 44 7.83 18.58 -18.21
C TRP A 44 7.88 19.70 -17.16
N ALA A 45 6.73 20.24 -16.74
CA ALA A 45 6.64 21.20 -15.64
C ALA A 45 6.31 20.51 -14.30
N LEU A 46 5.50 19.44 -14.33
CA LEU A 46 5.07 18.72 -13.13
C LEU A 46 6.25 18.06 -12.40
N VAL A 47 7.12 17.37 -13.16
CA VAL A 47 8.27 16.62 -12.61
C VAL A 47 9.26 17.52 -11.85
N PRO A 48 9.77 18.64 -12.41
CA PRO A 48 10.70 19.49 -11.68
C PRO A 48 10.07 20.16 -10.46
N VAL A 49 8.79 20.57 -10.53
CA VAL A 49 8.09 21.13 -9.36
C VAL A 49 7.98 20.11 -8.23
N ILE A 50 7.59 18.87 -8.54
CA ILE A 50 7.55 17.77 -7.56
C ILE A 50 8.94 17.52 -6.98
N ALA A 51 9.99 17.49 -7.81
CA ALA A 51 11.36 17.28 -7.37
C ALA A 51 11.85 18.37 -6.41
N ILE A 52 11.55 19.64 -6.69
CA ILE A 52 11.90 20.76 -5.82
C ILE A 52 11.14 20.66 -4.49
N ILE A 53 9.82 20.46 -4.52
CA ILE A 53 8.99 20.37 -3.30
C ILE A 53 9.43 19.18 -2.43
N THR A 54 9.69 18.03 -3.03
CA THR A 54 10.16 16.84 -2.30
C THR A 54 11.58 17.02 -1.74
N GLY A 55 12.48 17.70 -2.46
CA GLY A 55 13.80 18.06 -1.95
C GLY A 55 13.74 18.98 -0.74
N ILE A 56 12.89 20.02 -0.80
CA ILE A 56 12.62 20.90 0.35
C ILE A 56 12.02 20.10 1.51
N GLY A 57 11.07 19.21 1.23
CA GLY A 57 10.41 18.39 2.25
C GLY A 57 11.37 17.45 2.97
N VAL A 58 12.24 16.74 2.25
CA VAL A 58 13.25 15.85 2.84
C VAL A 58 14.24 16.64 3.69
N TYR A 59 14.70 17.78 3.19
CA TYR A 59 15.61 18.65 3.95
C TYR A 59 14.95 19.22 5.20
N ALA A 60 13.64 19.54 5.17
CA ALA A 60 12.92 20.11 6.31
C ALA A 60 12.73 19.13 7.49
N VAL A 61 12.65 17.81 7.24
CA VAL A 61 12.38 16.83 8.31
C VAL A 61 13.63 16.52 9.12
N HIS A 62 14.75 16.29 8.45
CA HIS A 62 15.96 15.79 9.10
C HIS A 62 17.13 16.76 9.05
N ALA A 63 17.05 17.85 8.27
CA ALA A 63 18.11 18.85 8.07
C ALA A 63 19.49 18.26 7.70
N THR A 64 19.53 17.01 7.22
CA THR A 64 20.76 16.35 6.80
C THR A 64 20.92 16.41 5.29
N THR A 65 22.14 16.66 4.83
CA THR A 65 22.48 16.60 3.40
C THR A 65 22.51 15.15 2.90
N PHE A 66 22.74 14.18 3.79
CA PHE A 66 22.74 12.76 3.45
C PHE A 66 21.37 12.31 2.93
N ASP A 67 20.28 12.72 3.58
CA ASP A 67 18.93 12.34 3.15
C ASP A 67 18.58 12.93 1.77
N LEU A 68 19.13 14.11 1.45
CA LEU A 68 18.99 14.71 0.13
C LEU A 68 19.72 13.89 -0.95
N PHE A 69 20.95 13.43 -0.68
CA PHE A 69 21.66 12.53 -1.59
C PHE A 69 20.96 11.17 -1.71
N LEU A 70 20.46 10.62 -0.61
CA LEU A 70 19.72 9.37 -0.59
C LEU A 70 18.41 9.48 -1.40
N MET A 71 17.68 10.58 -1.25
CA MET A 71 16.49 10.88 -2.05
C MET A 71 16.80 10.85 -3.54
N VAL A 72 17.87 11.54 -3.97
CA VAL A 72 18.30 11.55 -5.38
C VAL A 72 18.70 10.14 -5.83
N GLY A 73 19.45 9.40 -5.01
CA GLY A 73 19.84 8.02 -5.29
C GLY A 73 18.65 7.08 -5.47
N ILE A 74 17.67 7.13 -4.57
CA ILE A 74 16.42 6.36 -4.66
C ILE A 74 15.59 6.82 -5.86
N GLY A 75 15.56 8.12 -6.18
CA GLY A 75 14.89 8.65 -7.37
C GLY A 75 15.48 8.11 -8.67
N ILE A 76 16.82 8.07 -8.78
CA ILE A 76 17.52 7.46 -9.91
C ILE A 76 17.24 5.97 -9.98
N PHE A 77 17.30 5.25 -8.86
CA PHE A 77 16.95 3.83 -8.80
C PHE A 77 15.52 3.59 -9.29
N GLY A 78 14.55 4.37 -8.81
CA GLY A 78 13.17 4.32 -9.27
C GLY A 78 13.01 4.60 -10.76
N TYR A 79 13.80 5.53 -11.32
CA TYR A 79 13.83 5.79 -12.76
C TYR A 79 14.39 4.59 -13.56
N ILE A 80 15.44 3.93 -13.07
CA ILE A 80 15.99 2.71 -13.69
C ILE A 80 14.92 1.61 -13.68
N LEU A 81 14.23 1.40 -12.57
CA LEU A 81 13.17 0.40 -12.47
C LEU A 81 12.02 0.71 -13.43
N ARG A 82 11.66 1.99 -13.58
CA ARG A 82 10.68 2.43 -14.58
C ARG A 82 11.14 2.12 -16.00
N LYS A 83 12.42 2.30 -16.30
CA LYS A 83 13.01 2.03 -17.62
C LYS A 83 13.08 0.54 -17.93
N LEU A 84 13.12 -0.31 -16.91
CA LEU A 84 13.07 -1.78 -17.01
C LEU A 84 11.62 -2.32 -17.06
N ASP A 85 10.62 -1.45 -17.27
CA ASP A 85 9.19 -1.78 -17.28
C ASP A 85 8.68 -2.45 -15.99
N PHE A 86 9.37 -2.27 -14.87
CA PHE A 86 8.82 -2.69 -13.59
C PHE A 86 7.68 -1.76 -13.21
N PRO A 87 6.51 -2.30 -12.85
CA PRO A 87 5.41 -1.47 -12.37
C PRO A 87 5.82 -0.87 -11.01
N LEU A 88 5.87 0.47 -10.91
CA LEU A 88 6.19 1.13 -9.64
C LEU A 88 5.08 0.96 -8.60
N SER A 89 3.83 0.81 -9.04
CA SER A 89 2.69 0.73 -8.12
C SER A 89 2.75 -0.46 -7.15
N PRO A 90 3.06 -1.71 -7.59
CA PRO A 90 3.29 -2.83 -6.67
C PRO A 90 4.48 -2.64 -5.73
N ILE A 91 5.54 -1.96 -6.17
CA ILE A 91 6.73 -1.71 -5.34
C ILE A 91 6.37 -0.75 -4.20
N LEU A 92 5.69 0.35 -4.52
CA LEU A 92 5.20 1.29 -3.52
C LEU A 92 4.23 0.64 -2.54
N LEU A 93 3.32 -0.19 -3.06
CA LEU A 93 2.37 -0.94 -2.23
C LEU A 93 3.10 -1.90 -1.30
N GLY A 94 4.08 -2.66 -1.80
CA GLY A 94 4.91 -3.54 -0.98
C GLY A 94 5.72 -2.80 0.09
N PHE A 95 6.27 -1.64 -0.25
CA PHE A 95 7.02 -0.80 0.69
C PHE A 95 6.14 -0.30 1.85
N ILE A 96 4.96 0.27 1.53
CA ILE A 96 4.02 0.78 2.53
C ILE A 96 3.47 -0.37 3.40
N LEU A 97 3.05 -1.47 2.75
CA LEU A 97 2.50 -2.63 3.45
C LEU A 97 3.56 -3.35 4.28
N GLY A 98 4.81 -3.40 3.85
CA GLY A 98 5.91 -4.03 4.58
C GLY A 98 6.13 -3.38 5.94
N GLY A 99 6.15 -2.05 6.00
CA GLY A 99 6.26 -1.31 7.26
C GLY A 99 5.09 -1.58 8.21
N LEU A 100 3.87 -1.56 7.67
CA LEU A 100 2.67 -1.91 8.44
C LEU A 100 2.70 -3.36 8.92
N MET A 101 3.13 -4.30 8.08
CA MET A 101 3.26 -5.71 8.42
C MET A 101 4.23 -5.90 9.58
N GLU A 102 5.41 -5.28 9.52
CA GLU A 102 6.41 -5.40 10.58
C GLU A 102 5.94 -4.76 11.88
N GLN A 103 5.28 -3.60 11.83
CA GLN A 103 4.69 -2.98 13.02
C GLN A 103 3.62 -3.88 13.66
N ASN A 104 2.75 -4.50 12.85
CA ASN A 104 1.72 -5.40 13.36
C ASN A 104 2.33 -6.72 13.87
N LEU A 105 3.37 -7.24 13.23
CA LEU A 105 4.11 -8.41 13.70
C LEU A 105 4.79 -8.13 15.05
N ARG A 106 5.49 -7.00 15.17
CA ARG A 106 6.12 -6.57 16.43
C ARG A 106 5.08 -6.38 17.53
N ARG A 107 3.93 -5.79 17.21
CA ARG A 107 2.80 -5.66 18.14
C ARG A 107 2.29 -7.02 18.59
N ALA A 108 2.06 -7.95 17.66
CA ALA A 108 1.60 -9.29 17.99
C ALA A 108 2.58 -10.04 18.89
N LEU A 109 3.88 -9.97 18.58
CA LEU A 109 4.94 -10.58 19.38
C LEU A 109 5.10 -9.92 20.75
N SER A 110 4.93 -8.60 20.83
CA SER A 110 4.94 -7.90 22.12
C SER A 110 3.76 -8.32 23.00
N ILE A 111 2.60 -8.61 22.42
CA ILE A 111 1.43 -9.09 23.16
C ILE A 111 1.63 -10.55 23.62
N SER A 112 2.35 -11.36 22.84
CA SER A 112 2.65 -12.76 23.17
C SER A 112 3.94 -12.99 23.94
N ASN A 113 4.56 -11.94 24.50
CA ASN A 113 5.87 -12.02 25.18
C ASN A 113 6.98 -12.68 24.32
N GLY A 114 6.92 -12.52 23.00
CA GLY A 114 7.90 -13.06 22.05
C GLY A 114 7.57 -14.46 21.53
N GLU A 115 6.44 -15.06 21.93
CA GLU A 115 6.04 -16.37 21.42
C GLU A 115 5.51 -16.27 19.99
N LEU A 116 6.21 -16.92 19.05
CA LEU A 116 5.80 -17.03 17.63
C LEU A 116 4.51 -17.85 17.44
N GLY A 117 4.08 -18.59 18.48
CA GLY A 117 2.86 -19.39 18.46
C GLY A 117 1.60 -18.58 18.19
N ILE A 118 1.60 -17.27 18.52
CA ILE A 118 0.45 -16.38 18.26
C ILE A 118 0.13 -16.23 16.77
N LEU A 119 1.11 -16.47 15.88
CA LEU A 119 0.92 -16.45 14.43
C LEU A 119 0.12 -17.65 13.90
N TRP A 120 -0.08 -18.68 14.72
CA TRP A 120 -0.79 -19.91 14.36
C TRP A 120 -1.88 -20.30 15.37
N ALA A 121 -1.98 -19.55 16.48
CA ALA A 121 -2.86 -19.87 17.60
C ALA A 121 -4.36 -19.73 17.28
N SER A 122 -4.73 -18.85 16.35
CA SER A 122 -6.14 -18.63 16.00
C SER A 122 -6.56 -19.41 14.76
N PRO A 123 -7.75 -20.05 14.78
CA PRO A 123 -8.35 -20.67 13.60
C PRO A 123 -8.48 -19.70 12.41
N ILE A 124 -8.66 -18.41 12.69
CA ILE A 124 -8.72 -17.35 11.67
C ILE A 124 -7.37 -17.21 10.98
N THR A 125 -6.27 -17.21 11.74
CA THR A 125 -4.91 -17.06 11.18
C THR A 125 -4.54 -18.27 10.32
N LEU A 126 -4.90 -19.48 10.76
CA LEU A 126 -4.75 -20.69 9.95
C LEU A 126 -5.53 -20.60 8.62
N GLY A 127 -6.78 -20.13 8.66
CA GLY A 127 -7.58 -19.91 7.46
C GLY A 127 -6.93 -18.91 6.50
N VAL A 128 -6.42 -17.79 7.02
CA VAL A 128 -5.71 -16.78 6.21
C VAL A 128 -4.44 -17.38 5.60
N TRP A 129 -3.62 -18.12 6.36
CA TRP A 129 -2.43 -18.79 5.84
C TRP A 129 -2.73 -19.75 4.69
N VAL A 130 -3.79 -20.56 4.83
CA VAL A 130 -4.23 -21.47 3.76
C VAL A 130 -4.60 -20.70 2.50
N VAL A 131 -5.38 -19.61 2.63
CA VAL A 131 -5.75 -18.76 1.50
C VAL A 131 -4.54 -18.11 0.86
N THR A 132 -3.60 -17.59 1.66
CA THR A 132 -2.35 -16.99 1.17
C THR A 132 -1.52 -18.00 0.37
N VAL A 133 -1.29 -19.20 0.92
CA VAL A 133 -0.54 -20.26 0.23
C VAL A 133 -1.25 -20.66 -1.06
N PHE A 134 -2.58 -20.79 -1.04
CA PHE A 134 -3.35 -21.10 -2.24
C PHE A 134 -3.24 -20.00 -3.31
N MET A 135 -3.39 -18.72 -2.94
CA MET A 135 -3.24 -17.58 -3.84
C MET A 135 -1.85 -17.48 -4.46
N LEU A 136 -0.80 -17.85 -3.72
CA LEU A 136 0.58 -17.79 -4.19
C LEU A 136 0.89 -18.96 -5.12
N LEU A 137 0.41 -20.17 -4.80
CA LEU A 137 0.65 -21.38 -5.59
C LEU A 137 -0.22 -21.45 -6.85
N PHE A 138 -1.46 -20.94 -6.83
CA PHE A 138 -2.38 -20.99 -7.97
C PHE A 138 -1.81 -20.39 -9.28
N PRO A 139 -1.24 -19.17 -9.29
CA PRO A 139 -0.62 -18.61 -10.50
C PRO A 139 0.66 -19.35 -10.90
N LEU A 140 1.48 -19.81 -9.95
CA LEU A 140 2.68 -20.60 -10.26
C LEU A 140 2.31 -21.92 -10.96
N ILE A 141 1.37 -22.70 -10.42
CA ILE A 141 0.94 -23.97 -11.02
C ILE A 141 0.35 -23.73 -12.43
N ARG A 142 -0.39 -22.64 -12.63
CA ARG A 142 -0.95 -22.29 -13.94
C ARG A 142 0.13 -21.92 -14.95
N ILE A 143 1.17 -21.20 -14.55
CA ILE A 143 2.31 -20.85 -15.40
C ILE A 143 3.10 -22.12 -15.79
N TRP A 144 3.34 -23.01 -14.83
CA TRP A 144 4.07 -24.26 -15.07
C TRP A 144 3.30 -25.22 -15.99
N ARG A 145 1.98 -25.36 -15.80
CA ARG A 145 1.13 -26.17 -16.70
C ARG A 145 1.00 -25.58 -18.11
N LYS A 146 0.98 -24.25 -18.25
CA LYS A 146 0.99 -23.58 -19.56
C LYS A 146 2.31 -23.80 -20.31
N ARG A 147 3.44 -23.71 -19.62
CA ARG A 147 4.76 -23.98 -20.21
C ARG A 147 4.93 -25.45 -20.63
N ALA A 148 4.45 -26.40 -19.81
CA ALA A 148 4.47 -27.82 -20.15
C ALA A 148 3.61 -28.17 -21.39
N LYS A 149 2.44 -27.53 -21.54
CA LYS A 149 1.60 -27.71 -22.76
C LYS A 149 2.20 -27.07 -24.01
N GLN A 150 2.91 -25.95 -23.88
CA GLN A 150 3.56 -25.30 -25.03
C GLN A 150 4.79 -26.08 -25.53
N GLN A 151 5.54 -26.72 -24.63
CA GLN A 151 6.66 -27.59 -25.02
C GLN A 151 6.19 -28.87 -25.73
N ALA A 152 5.10 -29.49 -25.27
CA ALA A 152 4.52 -30.66 -25.94
C ALA A 152 3.98 -30.37 -27.36
N ALA A 153 3.55 -29.14 -27.65
CA ALA A 153 3.06 -28.74 -28.97
C ALA A 153 4.20 -28.43 -29.97
N ALA A 154 5.39 -28.08 -29.50
CA ALA A 154 6.54 -27.76 -30.35
C ALA A 154 7.35 -28.98 -30.80
N THR A 155 7.03 -30.18 -30.30
CA THR A 155 7.77 -31.43 -30.61
C THR A 155 7.06 -32.29 -31.68
N HIS A 156 5.92 -31.84 -32.22
CA HIS A 156 5.08 -32.57 -33.18
C HIS A 156 4.75 -31.79 -34.46
N GLY A 157 5.44 -30.68 -34.76
CA GLY A 157 5.37 -29.97 -36.04
C GLY A 157 6.72 -29.98 -36.74
#